data_AF-A0A9W9I0U6-F1
#
_entry.id   AF-A0A9W9I0U6-F1
#
_cell.length_a   1.000
_cell.length_b   1.000
_cell.length_c   1.000
_cell.angle_alpha   90.00
_cell.angle_beta   90.00
_cell.angle_gamma   90.00
#
_symmetry.space_group_name_H-M   'P 1'
#
loop_
_entity.id
_entity.type
_entity.pdbx_description
1 polymer ?
#
loop_
_entity_poly.entity_id
_entity_poly.type
_entity_poly.pdbx_seq_one_letter_code
_entity_poly.pdbx_strand_id
1 'polypeptide(L)'
;MDARIRSHEDYTVGWICALPVETAAAKLMLDKIHPPLPRLPRDQNTYIFGSIGEHNIVIASLPTGTYGNTSAATVGMQLLSSFHAIRFGFMVGIGGGVPSSKADIRLGDIVVSQPTDTSGGVIQYDLGKALSGGQFKRTGMLNRPPTVLLTTLATLQAHHLTEDSRVDEFVSNLQAKIAPHKAAKFARPTQEDCLFQAEYDHIASETCVDCDRSKLVPRTQREHQEPVIHYGLIGSSDRVMKDGRQRDQLARDLGIYCVEMEAAGLMNDFLCLVIRGICDYADSHKNKEWQGYAAAVAAAYAKELLLVVAIDQINSTPTARDTLADSGERLSTVLLKEVRIDC
;
A
#
# COMPACT_ATOMS: atom_id res chain seq x y z
N MET A 1 10.50 8.40 34.17
CA MET A 1 10.05 7.77 32.90
C MET A 1 8.78 7.03 33.22
N ASP A 2 7.64 7.62 32.90
CA ASP A 2 6.35 7.03 33.21
C ASP A 2 6.08 5.90 32.21
N ALA A 3 6.41 4.66 32.60
CA ALA A 3 6.15 3.49 31.78
C ALA A 3 4.66 3.15 31.89
N ARG A 4 3.81 3.98 31.26
CA ARG A 4 2.38 3.69 31.11
C ARG A 4 2.23 2.28 30.55
N ILE A 5 1.58 1.41 31.33
CA ILE A 5 1.20 0.07 30.90
C ILE A 5 0.23 0.27 29.74
N ARG A 6 0.58 -0.25 28.56
CA ARG A 6 -0.27 -0.21 27.37
C ARG A 6 -1.11 -1.47 27.28
N SER A 7 -2.26 -1.32 26.65
CA SER A 7 -3.24 -2.35 26.34
C SER A 7 -3.56 -2.34 24.86
N HIS A 8 -4.37 -3.29 24.39
CA HIS A 8 -4.82 -3.34 23.00
C HIS A 8 -5.66 -2.11 22.62
N GLU A 9 -6.35 -1.50 23.60
CA GLU A 9 -7.20 -0.31 23.38
C GLU A 9 -6.40 0.99 23.22
N ASP A 10 -5.09 0.97 23.47
CA ASP A 10 -4.24 2.15 23.25
C ASP A 10 -3.81 2.31 21.78
N TYR A 11 -4.07 1.34 20.90
CA TYR A 11 -3.61 1.32 19.51
C TYR A 11 -4.75 1.65 18.55
N THR A 12 -4.62 2.77 17.84
CA THR A 12 -5.67 3.33 16.99
C THR A 12 -5.38 3.20 15.50
N VAL A 13 -4.15 2.84 15.13
CA VAL A 13 -3.71 2.71 13.73
C VAL A 13 -3.15 1.32 13.48
N GLY A 14 -3.73 0.62 12.51
CA GLY A 14 -3.19 -0.64 11.99
C GLY A 14 -2.26 -0.42 10.81
N TRP A 15 -1.18 -1.18 10.70
CA TRP A 15 -0.27 -1.13 9.56
C TRP A 15 0.05 -2.55 9.10
N ILE A 16 -0.38 -2.93 7.90
CA ILE A 16 -0.18 -4.27 7.35
C ILE A 16 0.93 -4.22 6.29
N CYS A 17 1.85 -5.18 6.37
CA CYS A 17 2.92 -5.41 5.40
C CYS A 17 2.84 -6.85 4.87
N ALA A 18 3.15 -7.08 3.60
CA ALA A 18 3.16 -8.39 2.98
C ALA A 18 4.50 -9.12 3.14
N LEU A 19 5.61 -8.39 3.09
CA LEU A 19 6.96 -8.94 3.03
C LEU A 19 7.81 -8.54 4.23
N PRO A 20 8.78 -9.39 4.65
CA PRO A 20 9.69 -9.05 5.75
C PRO A 20 10.48 -7.75 5.55
N VAL A 21 10.81 -7.39 4.30
CA VAL A 21 11.51 -6.13 3.99
C VAL A 21 10.63 -4.90 4.23
N GLU A 22 9.33 -5.02 3.96
CA GLU A 22 8.33 -3.98 4.22
C GLU A 22 8.10 -3.81 5.71
N THR A 23 7.95 -4.92 6.45
CA THR A 23 7.84 -4.90 7.91
C THR A 23 9.08 -4.29 8.56
N ALA A 24 10.27 -4.59 8.04
CA ALA A 24 11.51 -4.00 8.53
C ALA A 24 11.55 -2.49 8.29
N ALA A 25 11.14 -2.01 7.10
CA ALA A 25 11.03 -0.59 6.80
C ALA A 25 10.01 0.10 7.75
N ALA A 26 8.82 -0.46 7.90
CA ALA A 26 7.77 0.05 8.78
C ALA A 26 8.24 0.13 10.24
N LYS A 27 8.89 -0.93 10.76
CA LYS A 27 9.46 -0.94 12.12
C LYS A 27 10.48 0.18 12.33
N LEU A 28 11.32 0.46 11.34
CA LEU A 28 12.36 1.49 11.45
C LEU A 28 11.79 2.91 11.34
N MET A 29 10.58 3.08 10.80
CA MET A 29 9.89 4.36 10.77
C MET A 29 9.31 4.77 12.13
N LEU A 30 9.06 3.82 13.04
CA LEU A 30 8.61 4.10 14.40
C LEU A 30 9.58 5.03 15.15
N ASP A 31 9.03 6.02 15.84
CA ASP A 31 9.78 6.89 16.75
C ASP A 31 10.13 6.17 18.03
N LYS A 32 9.20 5.35 18.54
CA LYS A 32 9.40 4.49 19.71
C LYS A 32 8.82 3.11 19.44
N ILE A 33 9.57 2.08 19.82
CA ILE A 33 9.08 0.69 19.85
C ILE A 33 8.53 0.44 21.26
N HIS A 34 7.31 -0.09 21.36
CA HIS A 34 6.68 -0.44 22.62
C HIS A 34 6.95 -1.92 22.96
N PRO A 35 6.93 -2.30 24.25
CA PRO A 35 6.98 -3.71 24.65
C PRO A 35 5.83 -4.52 24.02
N PRO A 36 6.03 -5.81 23.74
CA PRO A 36 4.99 -6.67 23.19
C PRO A 36 3.83 -6.84 24.18
N LEU A 37 2.61 -6.90 23.65
CA LEU A 37 1.42 -7.27 24.40
C LEU A 37 1.15 -8.78 24.33
N PRO A 38 0.50 -9.38 25.35
CA PRO A 38 0.05 -10.76 25.29
C PRO A 38 -0.92 -10.97 24.13
N ARG A 39 -0.66 -11.99 23.31
CA ARG A 39 -1.55 -12.34 22.19
C ARG A 39 -2.89 -12.87 22.72
N LEU A 40 -3.99 -12.39 22.14
CA LEU A 40 -5.32 -12.89 22.47
C LEU A 40 -5.54 -14.33 21.97
N PRO A 41 -6.40 -15.13 22.63
CA PRO A 41 -6.78 -16.44 22.14
C PRO A 41 -7.36 -16.35 20.72
N ARG A 42 -6.95 -17.27 19.82
CA ARG A 42 -7.36 -17.38 18.40
C ARG A 42 -6.73 -16.39 17.43
N ASP A 43 -6.03 -15.36 17.90
CA ASP A 43 -5.20 -14.54 17.03
C ASP A 43 -3.91 -15.30 16.68
N GLN A 44 -3.62 -15.44 15.39
CA GLN A 44 -2.43 -16.12 14.88
C GLN A 44 -1.35 -15.14 14.41
N ASN A 45 -1.67 -13.86 14.35
CA ASN A 45 -0.73 -12.83 13.92
C ASN A 45 0.38 -12.62 14.96
N THR A 46 1.49 -12.09 14.46
CA THR A 46 2.56 -11.51 15.27
C THR A 46 2.61 -10.02 14.99
N TYR A 47 2.73 -9.23 16.05
CA TYR A 47 2.65 -7.78 15.97
C TYR A 47 3.94 -7.10 16.41
N ILE A 48 4.23 -5.96 15.80
CA ILE A 48 5.20 -4.98 16.29
C ILE A 48 4.42 -3.76 16.76
N PHE A 49 4.76 -3.28 17.95
CA PHE A 49 4.07 -2.17 18.59
C PHE A 49 4.97 -0.95 18.63
N GLY A 50 4.42 0.23 18.38
CA GLY A 50 5.18 1.47 18.52
C GLY A 50 4.34 2.72 18.38
N SER A 51 5.02 3.83 18.16
CA SER A 51 4.40 5.12 17.88
C SER A 51 5.13 5.90 16.80
N ILE A 52 4.38 6.74 16.09
CA ILE A 52 4.88 7.81 15.20
C ILE A 52 4.14 9.08 15.62
N GLY A 53 4.89 10.12 15.99
CA GLY A 53 4.31 11.30 16.62
C GLY A 53 3.47 10.91 17.84
N GLU A 54 2.19 11.31 17.84
CA GLU A 54 1.24 11.03 18.92
C GLU A 54 0.43 9.73 18.70
N HIS A 55 0.66 9.03 17.59
CA HIS A 55 -0.14 7.90 17.16
C HIS A 55 0.47 6.58 17.61
N ASN A 56 -0.30 5.75 18.31
CA ASN A 56 0.09 4.38 18.64
C ASN A 56 -0.29 3.43 17.49
N ILE A 57 0.70 2.71 16.99
CA ILE A 57 0.60 1.86 15.80
C ILE A 57 0.84 0.40 16.16
N VAL A 58 0.01 -0.47 15.60
CA VAL A 58 0.21 -1.92 15.59
C VAL A 58 0.52 -2.37 14.16
N ILE A 59 1.72 -2.91 13.95
CA ILE A 59 2.18 -3.42 12.66
C ILE A 59 1.96 -4.93 12.63
N ALA A 60 1.24 -5.43 11.62
CA ALA A 60 1.05 -6.84 11.33
C ALA A 60 1.78 -7.22 10.03
N SER A 61 2.24 -8.47 9.95
CA SER A 61 2.86 -9.03 8.75
C SER A 61 2.06 -10.23 8.26
N LEU A 62 1.97 -10.41 6.95
CA LEU A 62 1.46 -11.65 6.40
C LEU A 62 2.36 -12.84 6.76
N PRO A 63 1.81 -14.05 6.94
CA PRO A 63 2.61 -15.25 7.18
C PRO A 63 3.59 -15.50 6.04
N THR A 64 4.83 -15.87 6.39
CA THR A 64 5.90 -16.16 5.41
C THR A 64 5.45 -17.17 4.36
N GLY A 65 5.66 -16.86 3.09
CA GLY A 65 5.30 -17.72 1.97
C GLY A 65 3.81 -17.66 1.59
N THR A 66 3.02 -16.85 2.29
CA THR A 66 1.63 -16.55 1.92
C THR A 66 1.53 -15.09 1.51
N TYR A 67 0.82 -14.84 0.42
CA TYR A 67 0.50 -13.51 -0.12
C TYR A 67 -0.85 -13.63 -0.84
N GLY A 68 -1.36 -12.52 -1.34
CA GLY A 68 -2.69 -12.50 -1.94
C GLY A 68 -3.78 -11.99 -0.99
N ASN A 69 -4.96 -11.80 -1.55
CA ASN A 69 -6.12 -11.19 -0.92
C ASN A 69 -6.57 -11.96 0.33
N THR A 70 -6.60 -13.29 0.27
CA THR A 70 -7.10 -14.13 1.39
C THR A 70 -6.23 -14.00 2.63
N SER A 71 -4.90 -13.97 2.45
CA SER A 71 -3.96 -13.83 3.56
C SER A 71 -4.09 -12.44 4.19
N ALA A 72 -4.14 -11.40 3.34
CA ALA A 72 -4.34 -10.03 3.79
C ALA A 72 -5.65 -9.85 4.57
N ALA A 73 -6.76 -10.34 4.03
CA ALA A 73 -8.07 -10.32 4.70
C ALA A 73 -8.01 -11.01 6.08
N THR A 74 -7.41 -12.19 6.16
CA THR A 74 -7.30 -12.94 7.41
C THR A 74 -6.52 -12.16 8.48
N VAL A 75 -5.38 -11.60 8.10
CA VAL A 75 -4.54 -10.81 9.00
C VAL A 75 -5.26 -9.53 9.44
N GLY A 76 -5.87 -8.81 8.50
CA GLY A 76 -6.62 -7.58 8.80
C GLY A 76 -7.79 -7.81 9.74
N MET A 77 -8.58 -8.86 9.51
CA MET A 77 -9.74 -9.17 10.35
C MET A 77 -9.34 -9.66 11.75
N GLN A 78 -8.25 -10.44 11.88
CA GLN A 78 -7.73 -10.81 13.20
C GLN A 78 -7.19 -9.59 13.95
N LEU A 79 -6.51 -8.68 13.26
CA LEU A 79 -6.04 -7.43 13.85
C LEU A 79 -7.21 -6.56 14.34
N LEU A 80 -8.28 -6.39 13.56
CA LEU A 80 -9.48 -5.67 14.02
C LEU A 80 -10.20 -6.40 15.17
N SER A 81 -10.16 -7.73 15.20
CA SER A 81 -10.73 -8.52 16.28
C SER A 81 -9.94 -8.42 17.59
N SER A 82 -8.63 -8.13 17.53
CA SER A 82 -7.77 -8.04 18.70
C SER A 82 -7.58 -6.60 19.20
N PHE A 83 -7.72 -5.62 18.31
CA PHE A 83 -7.49 -4.20 18.60
C PHE A 83 -8.73 -3.39 18.24
N HIS A 84 -9.67 -3.28 19.19
CA HIS A 84 -10.96 -2.65 18.93
C HIS A 84 -10.87 -1.13 18.74
N ALA A 85 -9.86 -0.48 19.33
CA ALA A 85 -9.65 0.96 19.20
C ALA A 85 -9.13 1.41 17.82
N ILE A 86 -8.82 0.48 16.90
CA ILE A 86 -8.37 0.83 15.56
C ILE A 86 -9.44 1.63 14.83
N ARG A 87 -9.04 2.79 14.29
CA ARG A 87 -9.90 3.70 13.52
C ARG A 87 -9.72 3.49 12.02
N PHE A 88 -8.49 3.31 11.59
CA PHE A 88 -8.10 3.06 10.21
C PHE A 88 -6.76 2.33 10.17
N GLY A 89 -6.34 1.92 8.98
CA GLY A 89 -4.99 1.41 8.80
C GLY A 89 -4.36 1.76 7.47
N PHE A 90 -3.18 1.17 7.27
CA PHE A 90 -2.42 1.27 6.04
C PHE A 90 -2.10 -0.14 5.53
N MET A 91 -2.19 -0.32 4.21
CA MET A 91 -1.50 -1.41 3.52
C MET A 91 -0.28 -0.80 2.84
N VAL A 92 0.90 -1.01 3.42
CA VAL A 92 2.15 -0.40 2.92
C VAL A 92 3.08 -1.49 2.46
N GLY A 93 3.60 -1.35 1.25
CA GLY A 93 4.55 -2.31 0.72
C GLY A 93 5.13 -1.88 -0.60
N ILE A 94 5.65 -2.85 -1.35
CA ILE A 94 6.16 -2.64 -2.70
C ILE A 94 5.07 -2.99 -3.73
N GLY A 95 5.20 -2.45 -4.93
CA GLY A 95 4.35 -2.75 -6.07
C GLY A 95 5.11 -2.66 -7.39
N GLY A 96 4.51 -3.21 -8.44
CA GLY A 96 5.01 -3.05 -9.81
C GLY A 96 4.45 -1.78 -10.43
N GLY A 97 5.31 -0.93 -10.97
CA GLY A 97 4.94 0.32 -11.61
C GLY A 97 4.27 0.09 -12.96
N VAL A 98 3.30 0.95 -13.27
CA VAL A 98 2.58 0.96 -14.55
C VAL A 98 2.77 2.34 -15.19
N PRO A 99 3.89 2.57 -15.91
CA PRO A 99 4.14 3.82 -16.60
C PRO A 99 3.11 4.04 -17.72
N SER A 100 2.71 5.29 -17.95
CA SER A 100 1.84 5.67 -19.05
C SER A 100 2.19 7.07 -19.54
N SER A 101 1.58 7.50 -20.65
CA SER A 101 1.72 8.88 -21.14
C SER A 101 1.16 9.92 -20.15
N LYS A 102 0.29 9.53 -19.21
CA LYS A 102 -0.28 10.41 -18.19
C LYS A 102 0.53 10.45 -16.90
N ALA A 103 1.28 9.39 -16.61
CA ALA A 103 2.02 9.25 -15.36
C ALA A 103 3.33 8.51 -15.61
N ASP A 104 4.44 9.24 -15.46
CA ASP A 104 5.80 8.74 -15.67
C ASP A 104 6.31 8.00 -14.42
N ILE A 105 5.69 6.86 -14.10
CA ILE A 105 6.03 6.04 -12.92
C ILE A 105 7.44 5.47 -13.04
N ARG A 106 8.30 5.64 -12.02
CA ARG A 106 9.69 5.18 -12.01
C ARG A 106 10.01 4.29 -10.82
N LEU A 107 11.10 3.52 -10.92
CA LEU A 107 11.60 2.74 -9.79
C LEU A 107 11.99 3.68 -8.63
N GLY A 108 11.56 3.34 -7.42
CA GLY A 108 11.72 4.19 -6.23
C GLY A 108 10.65 5.26 -6.06
N ASP A 109 9.73 5.45 -7.02
CA ASP A 109 8.55 6.30 -6.80
C ASP A 109 7.58 5.68 -5.80
N ILE A 110 6.65 6.50 -5.32
CA ILE A 110 5.57 6.10 -4.43
C ILE A 110 4.24 6.26 -5.16
N VAL A 111 3.37 5.26 -5.10
CA VAL A 111 1.98 5.35 -5.56
C VAL A 111 1.05 5.23 -4.35
N VAL A 112 0.15 6.20 -4.21
CA VAL A 112 -0.83 6.29 -3.14
C VAL A 112 -2.23 6.11 -3.73
N SER A 113 -3.01 5.18 -3.19
CA SER A 113 -4.36 4.92 -3.69
C SER A 113 -5.26 6.14 -3.48
N GLN A 114 -5.73 6.74 -4.57
CA GLN A 114 -6.64 7.88 -4.52
C GLN A 114 -7.95 7.57 -5.28
N PRO A 115 -9.12 7.80 -4.65
CA PRO A 115 -10.40 7.65 -5.34
C PRO A 115 -10.52 8.54 -6.59
N THR A 116 -11.27 8.05 -7.56
CA THR A 116 -11.70 8.78 -8.76
C THR A 116 -13.22 8.80 -8.84
N ASP A 117 -13.79 9.45 -9.85
CA ASP A 117 -15.24 9.50 -10.07
C ASP A 117 -15.91 8.12 -10.16
N THR A 118 -15.14 7.08 -10.54
CA THR A 118 -15.66 5.74 -10.83
C THR A 118 -15.02 4.63 -9.99
N SER A 119 -14.11 4.95 -9.07
CA SER A 119 -13.38 3.95 -8.29
C SER A 119 -12.95 4.45 -6.91
N GLY A 120 -12.93 3.56 -5.93
CA GLY A 120 -12.49 3.85 -4.55
C GLY A 120 -10.98 4.05 -4.37
N GLY A 121 -10.18 3.97 -5.44
CA GLY A 121 -8.73 4.12 -5.40
C GLY A 121 -7.95 2.82 -5.60
N VAL A 122 -8.62 1.68 -5.42
CA VAL A 122 -8.10 0.34 -5.70
C VAL A 122 -9.08 -0.39 -6.61
N ILE A 123 -8.57 -1.09 -7.61
CA ILE A 123 -9.36 -1.91 -8.53
C ILE A 123 -8.86 -3.35 -8.48
N GLN A 124 -9.71 -4.27 -8.05
CA GLN A 124 -9.45 -5.69 -8.27
C GLN A 124 -9.67 -6.04 -9.75
N TYR A 125 -8.61 -6.23 -10.50
CA TYR A 125 -8.70 -6.37 -11.96
C TYR A 125 -8.93 -7.82 -12.43
N ASP A 126 -8.73 -8.80 -11.56
CA ASP A 126 -8.95 -10.23 -11.84
C ASP A 126 -10.32 -10.74 -11.34
N LEU A 127 -11.13 -9.89 -10.71
CA LEU A 127 -12.49 -10.23 -10.28
C LEU A 127 -13.51 -9.94 -11.38
N GLY A 128 -14.19 -10.99 -11.85
CA GLY A 128 -15.12 -10.85 -12.96
C GLY A 128 -15.69 -12.16 -13.46
N LYS A 129 -16.44 -12.07 -14.54
CA LYS A 129 -17.06 -13.21 -15.22
C LYS A 129 -16.26 -13.55 -16.48
N ALA A 130 -15.85 -14.81 -16.60
CA ALA A 130 -15.40 -15.35 -17.87
C ALA A 130 -16.61 -15.47 -18.81
N LEU A 131 -16.46 -14.94 -20.02
CA LEU A 131 -17.46 -14.98 -21.09
C LEU A 131 -16.97 -15.91 -22.22
N SER A 132 -17.90 -16.33 -23.08
CA SER A 132 -17.57 -17.15 -24.26
C SER A 132 -16.51 -16.47 -25.13
N GLY A 133 -15.62 -17.27 -25.73
CA GLY A 133 -14.54 -16.77 -26.58
C GLY A 133 -13.34 -16.18 -25.82
N GLY A 134 -13.19 -16.49 -24.52
CA GLY A 134 -12.04 -16.05 -23.73
C GLY A 134 -12.11 -14.59 -23.25
N GLN A 135 -13.26 -13.93 -23.43
CA GLN A 135 -13.47 -12.57 -22.94
C GLN A 135 -13.67 -12.56 -21.42
N PHE A 136 -13.27 -11.46 -20.79
CA PHE A 136 -13.42 -11.28 -19.35
C PHE A 136 -14.17 -9.97 -19.06
N LYS A 137 -15.25 -10.07 -18.28
CA LYS A 137 -15.99 -8.90 -17.82
C LYS A 137 -15.70 -8.68 -16.34
N ARG A 138 -14.90 -7.65 -16.04
CA ARG A 138 -14.65 -7.21 -14.67
C ARG A 138 -15.95 -6.85 -13.96
N THR A 139 -16.08 -7.22 -12.69
CA THR A 139 -17.24 -6.92 -11.84
C THR A 139 -16.81 -6.49 -10.45
N GLY A 140 -17.73 -5.88 -9.70
CA GLY A 140 -17.47 -5.44 -8.34
C GLY A 140 -16.78 -4.07 -8.27
N MET A 141 -16.83 -3.50 -7.07
CA MET A 141 -16.15 -2.26 -6.70
C MET A 141 -15.62 -2.44 -5.28
N LEU A 142 -14.46 -1.85 -5.03
CA LEU A 142 -13.87 -1.82 -3.69
C LEU A 142 -14.20 -0.48 -3.04
N ASN A 143 -14.34 -0.49 -1.72
CA ASN A 143 -14.55 0.73 -0.94
C ASN A 143 -13.38 1.72 -1.08
N ARG A 144 -13.66 2.98 -0.75
CA ARG A 144 -12.66 4.05 -0.66
C ARG A 144 -12.03 4.12 0.73
N PRO A 145 -10.82 4.67 0.87
CA PRO A 145 -10.23 4.97 2.18
C PRO A 145 -11.15 5.85 3.05
N PRO A 146 -11.05 5.76 4.39
CA PRO A 146 -11.78 6.62 5.32
C PRO A 146 -11.59 8.11 5.06
N THR A 147 -12.63 8.90 5.32
CA THR A 147 -12.61 10.36 5.14
C THR A 147 -11.43 11.02 5.84
N VAL A 148 -11.05 10.58 7.06
CA VAL A 148 -9.89 11.12 7.78
C VAL A 148 -8.59 10.98 6.98
N LEU A 149 -8.40 9.87 6.26
CA LEU A 149 -7.23 9.68 5.40
C LEU A 149 -7.33 10.53 4.14
N LEU A 150 -8.52 10.62 3.53
CA LEU A 150 -8.72 11.44 2.32
C LEU A 150 -8.53 12.94 2.58
N THR A 151 -8.99 13.46 3.71
CA THR A 151 -8.75 14.86 4.10
C THR A 151 -7.28 15.11 4.41
N THR A 152 -6.62 14.14 5.06
CA THR A 152 -5.17 14.23 5.33
C THR A 152 -4.37 14.21 4.04
N LEU A 153 -4.76 13.40 3.04
CA LEU A 153 -4.13 13.39 1.73
C LEU A 153 -4.25 14.75 1.04
N ALA A 154 -5.43 15.38 1.06
CA ALA A 154 -5.62 16.70 0.48
C ALA A 154 -4.73 17.76 1.14
N THR A 155 -4.61 17.72 2.47
CA THR A 155 -3.70 18.61 3.22
C THR A 155 -2.23 18.36 2.86
N LEU A 156 -1.80 17.09 2.83
CA LEU A 156 -0.41 16.76 2.51
C LEU A 156 -0.06 17.14 1.06
N GLN A 157 -0.97 16.92 0.11
CA GLN A 157 -0.80 17.41 -1.27
C GLN A 157 -0.66 18.93 -1.32
N ALA A 158 -1.46 19.67 -0.54
CA ALA A 158 -1.33 21.12 -0.47
C ALA A 158 0.02 21.55 0.10
N HIS A 159 0.56 20.84 1.10
CA HIS A 159 1.91 21.10 1.61
C HIS A 159 2.97 20.83 0.54
N HIS A 160 2.87 19.72 -0.20
CA HIS A 160 3.79 19.38 -1.28
C HIS A 160 3.75 20.34 -2.48
N LEU A 161 2.76 21.24 -2.56
CA LEU A 161 2.77 22.35 -3.54
C LEU A 161 3.62 23.53 -3.09
N THR A 162 3.96 23.62 -1.80
CA THR A 162 4.68 24.76 -1.20
C THR A 162 6.00 24.38 -0.53
N GLU A 163 6.17 23.10 -0.18
CA GLU A 163 7.27 22.56 0.61
C GLU A 163 7.71 21.20 0.03
N ASP A 164 8.98 20.84 0.24
CA ASP A 164 9.50 19.54 -0.17
C ASP A 164 8.97 18.42 0.73
N SER A 165 8.80 17.22 0.17
CA SER A 165 8.43 16.03 0.95
C SER A 165 9.55 15.63 1.92
N ARG A 166 9.14 15.15 3.09
CA ARG A 166 10.06 14.64 4.13
C ARG A 166 10.44 13.18 3.93
N VAL A 167 10.07 12.55 2.82
CA VAL A 167 10.38 11.14 2.53
C VAL A 167 11.88 10.88 2.62
N ASP A 168 12.71 11.69 1.97
CA ASP A 168 14.16 11.48 1.95
C ASP A 168 14.81 11.73 3.32
N GLU A 169 14.28 12.68 4.11
CA GLU A 169 14.66 12.88 5.51
C GLU A 169 14.39 11.59 6.32
N PHE A 170 13.20 11.01 6.19
CA PHE A 170 12.83 9.79 6.93
C PHE A 170 13.59 8.56 6.47
N VAL A 171 13.88 8.41 5.17
CA VAL A 171 14.73 7.32 4.66
C VAL A 171 16.15 7.46 5.21
N SER A 172 16.71 8.67 5.24
CA SER A 172 18.03 8.94 5.82
C SER A 172 18.06 8.61 7.32
N ASN A 173 17.04 9.02 8.06
CA ASN A 173 16.87 8.70 9.49
C ASN A 173 16.73 7.19 9.74
N LEU A 174 16.02 6.47 8.86
CA LEU A 174 15.92 5.01 8.91
C LEU A 174 17.29 4.36 8.78
N GLN A 175 18.10 4.81 7.82
CA GLN A 175 19.42 4.25 7.57
C GLN A 175 20.36 4.49 8.76
N ALA A 176 20.28 5.67 9.38
CA ALA A 176 21.06 6.00 10.58
C ALA A 176 20.72 5.14 11.81
N LYS A 177 19.54 4.53 11.89
CA LYS A 177 19.11 3.67 13.01
C LYS A 177 19.75 2.27 13.00
N ILE A 178 20.42 1.87 11.93
CA ILE A 178 20.91 0.49 11.74
C ILE A 178 22.36 0.46 11.27
N ALA A 179 23.00 -0.70 11.43
CA ALA A 179 24.38 -0.89 10.99
C ALA A 179 24.52 -0.66 9.47
N PRO A 180 25.63 -0.08 8.97
CA PRO A 180 25.79 0.32 7.57
C PRO A 180 25.48 -0.78 6.54
N HIS A 181 25.91 -2.02 6.80
CA HIS A 181 25.64 -3.16 5.90
C HIS A 181 24.15 -3.52 5.79
N LYS A 182 23.34 -3.21 6.82
CA LYS A 182 21.87 -3.36 6.77
C LYS A 182 21.22 -2.13 6.15
N ALA A 183 21.76 -0.94 6.40
CA ALA A 183 21.30 0.32 5.81
C ALA A 183 21.37 0.30 4.28
N ALA A 184 22.43 -0.31 3.71
CA ALA A 184 22.61 -0.47 2.27
C ALA A 184 21.40 -1.13 1.57
N LYS A 185 20.66 -2.00 2.27
CA LYS A 185 19.45 -2.63 1.73
C LYS A 185 18.31 -1.63 1.49
N PHE A 186 18.26 -0.54 2.25
CA PHE A 186 17.21 0.48 2.16
C PHE A 186 17.69 1.77 1.48
N ALA A 187 18.93 1.77 0.96
CA ALA A 187 19.47 2.86 0.18
C ALA A 187 19.02 2.74 -1.28
N ARG A 188 18.92 3.88 -1.97
CA ARG A 188 18.64 3.90 -3.40
C ARG A 188 19.72 3.09 -4.14
N PRO A 189 19.36 2.10 -4.95
CA PRO A 189 20.33 1.29 -5.68
C PRO A 189 21.18 2.14 -6.64
N THR A 190 22.39 1.68 -6.94
CA THR A 190 23.23 2.25 -8.00
C THR A 190 22.80 1.80 -9.40
N GLN A 191 21.94 0.78 -9.47
CA GLN A 191 21.39 0.29 -10.72
C GLN A 191 20.50 1.34 -11.38
N GLU A 192 20.62 1.46 -12.69
CA GLU A 192 19.80 2.38 -13.47
C GLU A 192 18.32 1.98 -13.47
N ASP A 193 17.47 3.00 -13.54
CA ASP A 193 16.05 2.85 -13.78
C ASP A 193 15.78 2.54 -15.26
N CYS A 194 15.63 1.25 -15.57
CA CYS A 194 15.46 0.75 -16.94
C CYS A 194 14.04 0.28 -17.20
N LEU A 195 13.28 1.03 -18.01
CA LEU A 195 12.01 0.60 -18.57
C LEU A 195 12.23 0.05 -19.98
N PHE A 196 11.89 -1.22 -20.21
CA PHE A 196 11.95 -1.85 -21.53
C PHE A 196 10.61 -1.74 -22.27
N GLN A 197 10.66 -1.85 -23.59
CA GLN A 197 9.48 -1.96 -24.45
C GLN A 197 8.61 -3.14 -24.00
N ALA A 198 7.28 -2.96 -24.03
CA ALA A 198 6.32 -3.93 -23.51
C ALA A 198 6.40 -5.30 -24.21
N GLU A 199 6.83 -5.33 -25.46
CA GLU A 199 6.94 -6.54 -26.27
C GLU A 199 8.25 -7.31 -26.09
N TYR A 200 9.25 -6.68 -25.46
CA TYR A 200 10.54 -7.31 -25.23
C TYR A 200 10.47 -8.13 -23.95
N ASP A 201 10.63 -9.45 -24.08
CA ASP A 201 10.65 -10.34 -22.92
C ASP A 201 12.08 -10.51 -22.38
N HIS A 202 12.20 -10.57 -21.06
CA HIS A 202 13.49 -10.69 -20.37
C HIS A 202 14.20 -11.99 -20.75
N ILE A 203 15.48 -11.89 -21.12
CA ILE A 203 16.34 -13.05 -21.39
C ILE A 203 16.62 -13.72 -20.05
N ALA A 204 16.24 -14.99 -19.86
CA ALA A 204 16.14 -15.68 -18.56
C ALA A 204 17.40 -15.66 -17.65
N SER A 205 17.70 -14.51 -17.05
CA SER A 205 18.71 -14.27 -16.02
C SER A 205 18.06 -13.53 -14.83
N GLU A 206 18.80 -13.38 -13.72
CA GLU A 206 18.28 -12.72 -12.51
C GLU A 206 18.31 -11.19 -12.59
N THR A 207 19.00 -10.61 -13.58
CA THR A 207 19.21 -9.16 -13.70
C THR A 207 19.12 -8.72 -15.16
N CYS A 208 18.83 -7.45 -15.42
CA CYS A 208 18.74 -6.92 -16.78
C CYS A 208 20.10 -6.55 -17.41
N VAL A 209 21.22 -7.02 -16.86
CA VAL A 209 22.57 -6.68 -17.37
C VAL A 209 22.76 -7.17 -18.80
N ASP A 210 22.19 -8.34 -19.13
CA ASP A 210 22.29 -8.96 -20.45
C ASP A 210 21.14 -8.55 -21.39
N CYS A 211 20.25 -7.66 -20.96
CA CYS A 211 19.12 -7.23 -21.79
C CYS A 211 19.56 -6.25 -22.88
N ASP A 212 18.94 -6.35 -24.05
CA ASP A 212 19.18 -5.46 -25.18
C ASP A 212 18.80 -4.02 -24.84
N ARG A 213 19.80 -3.17 -24.62
CA ARG A 213 19.61 -1.76 -24.28
C ARG A 213 18.94 -0.95 -25.40
N SER A 214 18.93 -1.44 -26.65
CA SER A 214 18.18 -0.80 -27.75
C SER A 214 16.66 -0.92 -27.57
N LYS A 215 16.21 -1.82 -26.68
CA LYS A 215 14.80 -2.02 -26.31
C LYS A 215 14.35 -1.15 -25.14
N LEU A 216 15.21 -0.28 -24.62
CA LEU A 216 14.81 0.69 -23.60
C LEU A 216 13.83 1.71 -24.17
N VAL A 217 12.81 2.06 -23.39
CA VAL A 217 11.90 3.15 -23.69
C VAL A 217 12.63 4.47 -23.43
N PRO A 218 12.76 5.36 -24.44
CA PRO A 218 13.34 6.68 -24.23
C PRO A 218 12.49 7.49 -23.25
N ARG A 219 13.11 8.03 -22.20
CA ARG A 219 12.46 8.87 -21.19
C ARG A 219 13.30 10.10 -20.92
N THR A 220 12.64 11.23 -20.70
CA THR A 220 13.32 12.48 -20.30
C THR A 220 14.01 12.28 -18.95
N GLN A 221 15.22 12.79 -18.80
CA GLN A 221 15.89 12.79 -17.50
C GLN A 221 15.11 13.66 -16.51
N ARG A 222 14.89 13.17 -15.29
CA ARG A 222 14.32 14.01 -14.22
C ARG A 222 15.38 14.99 -13.72
N GLU A 223 14.91 16.16 -13.29
CA GLU A 223 15.77 17.21 -12.71
C GLU A 223 16.39 16.76 -11.37
N HIS A 224 15.67 15.93 -10.63
CA HIS A 224 16.09 15.37 -9.35
C HIS A 224 15.93 13.84 -9.33
N GLN A 225 16.58 13.21 -8.35
CA GLN A 225 16.60 11.76 -8.16
C GLN A 225 15.70 11.26 -7.03
N GLU A 226 15.02 12.19 -6.37
CA GLU A 226 14.13 11.96 -5.24
C GLU A 226 12.86 11.22 -5.70
N PRO A 227 12.25 10.40 -4.84
CA PRO A 227 10.99 9.72 -5.13
C PRO A 227 9.89 10.69 -5.53
N VAL A 228 9.20 10.43 -6.64
CA VAL A 228 7.98 11.16 -6.99
C VAL A 228 6.78 10.45 -6.39
N ILE A 229 5.86 11.20 -5.78
CA ILE A 229 4.62 10.70 -5.21
C ILE A 229 3.51 10.84 -6.25
N HIS A 230 2.93 9.72 -6.66
CA HIS A 230 1.81 9.65 -7.59
C HIS A 230 0.54 9.27 -6.86
N TYR A 231 -0.52 10.07 -7.04
CA TYR A 231 -1.83 9.82 -6.46
C TYR A 231 -2.78 9.29 -7.53
N GLY A 232 -3.22 8.04 -7.39
CA GLY A 232 -4.06 7.45 -8.43
C GLY A 232 -4.53 6.03 -8.13
N LEU A 233 -4.99 5.36 -9.17
CA LEU A 233 -5.59 4.03 -9.05
C LEU A 233 -4.51 2.95 -8.92
N ILE A 234 -4.71 2.04 -7.97
CA ILE A 234 -3.87 0.86 -7.78
C ILE A 234 -4.64 -0.38 -8.26
N GLY A 235 -4.02 -1.19 -9.12
CA GLY A 235 -4.55 -2.48 -9.54
C GLY A 235 -4.19 -3.58 -8.53
N SER A 236 -5.16 -4.35 -8.10
CA SER A 236 -4.97 -5.47 -7.16
C SER A 236 -5.39 -6.79 -7.80
N SER A 237 -4.68 -7.89 -7.50
CA SER A 237 -5.06 -9.24 -7.96
C SER A 237 -4.37 -10.35 -7.17
N ASP A 238 -4.85 -11.58 -7.25
CA ASP A 238 -4.14 -12.75 -6.70
C ASP A 238 -3.03 -13.27 -7.65
N ARG A 239 -2.72 -12.54 -8.74
CA ARG A 239 -1.75 -12.96 -9.76
C ARG A 239 -0.60 -11.97 -9.87
N VAL A 240 0.64 -12.47 -9.81
CA VAL A 240 1.82 -11.66 -10.10
C VAL A 240 1.80 -11.26 -11.58
N MET A 241 1.73 -9.95 -11.87
CA MET A 241 1.88 -9.41 -13.21
C MET A 241 3.35 -9.54 -13.67
N LYS A 242 3.58 -10.18 -14.83
CA LYS A 242 4.90 -10.36 -15.45
C LYS A 242 4.87 -10.16 -16.98
N ASP A 243 3.85 -9.49 -17.50
CA ASP A 243 3.64 -9.29 -18.94
C ASP A 243 3.48 -7.79 -19.22
N GLY A 244 4.46 -7.22 -19.91
CA GLY A 244 4.48 -5.80 -20.25
C GLY A 244 3.31 -5.37 -21.15
N ARG A 245 2.85 -6.24 -22.06
CA ARG A 245 1.69 -5.98 -22.91
C ARG A 245 0.41 -5.94 -22.09
N GLN A 246 0.25 -6.91 -21.17
CA GLN A 246 -0.91 -6.95 -20.28
C GLN A 246 -0.92 -5.75 -19.32
N ARG A 247 0.23 -5.39 -18.75
CA ARG A 247 0.41 -4.18 -17.94
C ARG A 247 -0.06 -2.93 -18.69
N ASP A 248 0.44 -2.71 -19.90
CA ASP A 248 0.11 -1.52 -20.70
C ASP A 248 -1.38 -1.52 -21.10
N GLN A 249 -1.97 -2.70 -21.32
CA GLN A 249 -3.41 -2.82 -21.55
C GLN A 249 -4.22 -2.39 -20.32
N LEU A 250 -3.84 -2.84 -19.10
CA LEU A 250 -4.49 -2.41 -17.86
C LEU A 250 -4.31 -0.90 -17.62
N ALA A 251 -3.16 -0.34 -17.97
CA ALA A 251 -2.91 1.10 -17.90
C ALA A 251 -3.93 1.88 -18.76
N ARG A 252 -4.17 1.42 -19.99
CA ARG A 252 -5.14 2.04 -20.92
C ARG A 252 -6.58 1.86 -20.46
N ASP A 253 -6.94 0.66 -20.03
CA ASP A 253 -8.34 0.31 -19.73
C ASP A 253 -8.81 0.84 -18.38
N LEU A 254 -7.91 0.87 -17.40
CA LEU A 254 -8.25 1.18 -16.00
C LEU A 254 -7.57 2.43 -15.46
N GLY A 255 -6.55 2.97 -16.14
CA GLY A 255 -5.81 4.14 -15.66
C GLY A 255 -5.04 3.90 -14.36
N ILE A 256 -4.60 2.65 -14.11
CA ILE A 256 -3.83 2.30 -12.91
C ILE A 256 -2.37 2.73 -13.02
N TYR A 257 -1.75 3.08 -11.89
CA TYR A 257 -0.36 3.53 -11.79
C TYR A 257 0.58 2.48 -11.21
N CYS A 258 0.05 1.51 -10.47
CA CYS A 258 0.81 0.35 -10.02
C CYS A 258 -0.09 -0.87 -9.88
N VAL A 259 0.54 -2.05 -9.80
CA VAL A 259 -0.11 -3.32 -9.45
C VAL A 259 0.51 -3.94 -8.20
N GLU A 260 -0.33 -4.55 -7.39
CA GLU A 260 0.02 -5.28 -6.17
C GLU A 260 -0.95 -6.46 -5.95
N MET A 261 -0.82 -7.19 -4.84
CA MET A 261 -1.54 -8.46 -4.66
C MET A 261 -2.39 -8.60 -3.40
N GLU A 262 -2.50 -7.59 -2.54
CA GLU A 262 -3.12 -7.76 -1.22
C GLU A 262 -4.35 -6.87 -1.00
N ALA A 263 -4.35 -5.66 -1.56
CA ALA A 263 -5.27 -4.62 -1.16
C ALA A 263 -6.74 -4.97 -1.40
N ALA A 264 -7.07 -5.72 -2.46
CA ALA A 264 -8.45 -6.10 -2.72
C ALA A 264 -9.07 -6.94 -1.59
N GLY A 265 -8.27 -7.74 -0.88
CA GLY A 265 -8.71 -8.47 0.31
C GLY A 265 -8.94 -7.61 1.55
N LEU A 266 -8.47 -6.36 1.55
CA LEU A 266 -8.56 -5.44 2.69
C LEU A 266 -9.62 -4.37 2.48
N MET A 267 -9.70 -3.76 1.30
CA MET A 267 -10.41 -2.48 1.12
C MET A 267 -11.86 -2.45 1.60
N ASN A 268 -12.58 -3.58 1.55
CA ASN A 268 -13.98 -3.63 1.97
C ASN A 268 -14.19 -3.72 3.48
N ASP A 269 -13.27 -4.38 4.19
CA ASP A 269 -13.46 -4.75 5.61
C ASP A 269 -12.39 -4.13 6.53
N PHE A 270 -11.18 -3.91 6.02
CA PHE A 270 -10.11 -3.18 6.70
C PHE A 270 -10.01 -1.79 6.10
N LEU A 271 -10.55 -0.81 6.82
CA LEU A 271 -10.57 0.60 6.44
C LEU A 271 -9.16 1.18 6.28
N CYS A 272 -8.59 1.10 5.08
CA CYS A 272 -7.19 1.48 4.86
C CYS A 272 -6.93 2.33 3.64
N LEU A 273 -5.77 2.99 3.67
CA LEU A 273 -5.12 3.58 2.51
C LEU A 273 -3.98 2.67 2.05
N VAL A 274 -3.82 2.51 0.73
CA VAL A 274 -2.77 1.68 0.13
C VAL A 274 -1.63 2.56 -0.36
N ILE A 275 -0.41 2.21 0.02
CA ILE A 275 0.82 2.95 -0.32
C ILE A 275 1.84 1.95 -0.86
N ARG A 276 2.28 2.15 -2.11
CA ARG A 276 3.18 1.23 -2.80
C ARG A 276 4.44 1.94 -3.28
N GLY A 277 5.58 1.51 -2.81
CA GLY A 277 6.87 1.87 -3.40
C GLY A 277 7.15 1.03 -4.64
N ILE A 278 7.62 1.64 -5.72
CA ILE A 278 7.77 0.96 -7.00
C ILE A 278 9.11 0.23 -7.05
N CYS A 279 9.07 -1.11 -7.16
CA CYS A 279 10.27 -1.96 -7.16
C CYS A 279 10.55 -2.69 -8.48
N ASP A 280 9.56 -2.80 -9.36
CA ASP A 280 9.69 -3.35 -10.72
C ASP A 280 8.67 -2.69 -11.64
N TYR A 281 8.69 -3.03 -12.93
CA TYR A 281 7.75 -2.49 -13.93
C TYR A 281 6.62 -3.43 -14.29
N ALA A 282 6.24 -4.37 -13.40
CA ALA A 282 5.16 -5.32 -13.64
C ALA A 282 5.28 -6.08 -14.97
N ASP A 283 6.50 -6.32 -15.45
CA ASP A 283 6.79 -7.08 -16.66
C ASP A 283 7.74 -8.24 -16.35
N SER A 284 8.34 -8.82 -17.38
CA SER A 284 9.29 -9.91 -17.23
C SER A 284 10.63 -9.49 -16.61
N HIS A 285 10.96 -8.19 -16.57
CA HIS A 285 12.25 -7.64 -16.14
C HIS A 285 12.33 -7.40 -14.63
N LYS A 286 11.77 -8.32 -13.84
CA LYS A 286 11.72 -8.17 -12.39
C LYS A 286 13.09 -8.33 -11.76
N ASN A 287 13.41 -7.40 -10.87
CA ASN A 287 14.64 -7.40 -10.09
C ASN A 287 14.34 -7.08 -8.63
N LYS A 288 15.12 -7.66 -7.71
CA LYS A 288 14.95 -7.51 -6.26
C LYS A 288 15.74 -6.35 -5.66
N GLU A 289 16.71 -5.78 -6.37
CA GLU A 289 17.58 -4.71 -5.85
C GLU A 289 16.79 -3.48 -5.34
N TRP A 290 15.69 -3.14 -6.02
CA TRP A 290 14.87 -1.97 -5.66
C TRP A 290 13.92 -2.22 -4.50
N GLN A 291 13.67 -3.47 -4.09
CA GLN A 291 12.62 -3.78 -3.11
C GLN A 291 12.86 -3.10 -1.76
N GLY A 292 14.10 -3.04 -1.31
CA GLY A 292 14.41 -2.44 -0.01
C GLY A 292 14.24 -0.92 -0.01
N TYR A 293 14.73 -0.22 -1.04
CA TYR A 293 14.50 1.22 -1.19
C TYR A 293 13.01 1.54 -1.39
N ALA A 294 12.32 0.81 -2.27
CA ALA A 294 10.87 0.94 -2.50
C ALA A 294 10.06 0.76 -1.20
N ALA A 295 10.39 -0.24 -0.39
CA ALA A 295 9.76 -0.42 0.92
C ALA A 295 10.06 0.75 1.87
N ALA A 296 11.28 1.30 1.85
CA ALA A 296 11.67 2.42 2.69
C ALA A 296 10.92 3.70 2.34
N VAL A 297 10.83 4.07 1.05
CA VAL A 297 10.13 5.29 0.61
C VAL A 297 8.62 5.18 0.85
N ALA A 298 8.01 4.01 0.65
CA ALA A 298 6.61 3.78 0.96
C ALA A 298 6.31 3.93 2.46
N ALA A 299 7.17 3.34 3.31
CA ALA A 299 7.05 3.48 4.76
C ALA A 299 7.33 4.92 5.24
N ALA A 300 8.26 5.62 4.58
CA ALA A 300 8.56 7.03 4.87
C ALA A 300 7.35 7.92 4.56
N TYR A 301 6.70 7.71 3.43
CA TYR A 301 5.49 8.45 3.07
C TYR A 301 4.33 8.14 4.03
N ALA A 302 4.15 6.87 4.44
CA ALA A 302 3.15 6.52 5.44
C ALA A 302 3.40 7.23 6.78
N LYS A 303 4.68 7.37 7.19
CA LYS A 303 5.08 8.18 8.35
C LYS A 303 4.74 9.66 8.16
N GLU A 304 5.11 10.24 7.02
CA GLU A 304 4.85 11.65 6.70
C GLU A 304 3.35 11.96 6.77
N LEU A 305 2.53 11.14 6.12
CA LEU A 305 1.07 11.24 6.15
C LEU A 305 0.53 11.19 7.58
N LEU A 306 1.00 10.25 8.39
CA LEU A 306 0.51 10.07 9.76
C LEU A 306 0.88 11.25 10.67
N LEU A 307 2.00 11.93 10.42
CA LEU A 307 2.38 13.14 11.14
C LEU A 307 1.49 14.35 10.81
N VAL A 308 0.74 14.33 9.70
CA VAL A 308 -0.27 15.34 9.36
C VAL A 308 -1.63 15.04 10.00
N VAL A 309 -1.91 13.77 10.34
CA VAL A 309 -3.18 13.40 11.00
C VAL A 309 -3.22 13.99 12.42
N ALA A 310 -4.15 14.90 12.68
CA ALA A 310 -4.34 15.47 14.01
C ALA A 310 -4.94 14.44 14.97
N ILE A 311 -4.45 14.39 16.21
CA ILE A 311 -4.93 13.42 17.21
C ILE A 311 -6.43 13.61 17.53
N ASP A 312 -6.92 14.84 17.52
CA ASP A 312 -8.35 15.16 17.73
C ASP A 312 -9.24 14.60 16.61
N GLN A 313 -8.72 14.52 15.38
CA GLN A 313 -9.42 13.88 14.27
C GLN A 313 -9.50 12.36 14.47
N ILE A 314 -8.46 11.72 15.03
CA ILE A 314 -8.51 10.28 15.35
C ILE A 314 -9.52 10.01 16.46
N ASN A 315 -9.53 10.85 17.50
CA ASN A 315 -10.44 10.69 18.64
C ASN A 315 -11.93 10.82 18.24
N SER A 316 -12.22 11.62 17.21
CA SER A 316 -13.56 11.80 16.65
C SER A 316 -13.91 10.82 15.52
N THR A 317 -12.93 10.10 14.97
CA THR A 317 -13.17 9.07 13.96
C THR A 317 -13.77 7.82 14.63
N PRO A 318 -14.88 7.26 14.11
CA PRO A 318 -15.43 6.00 14.61
C PRO A 318 -14.40 4.85 14.53
N THR A 319 -14.53 3.81 15.38
CA THR A 319 -13.67 2.63 15.17
C THR A 319 -13.95 2.02 13.80
N ALA A 320 -12.97 1.29 13.26
CA ALA A 320 -13.20 0.46 12.08
C ALA A 320 -14.37 -0.51 12.32
N ARG A 321 -14.46 -1.09 13.53
CA ARG A 321 -15.55 -1.98 13.92
C ARG A 321 -16.93 -1.31 13.88
N ASP A 322 -17.05 -0.10 14.43
CA ASP A 322 -18.32 0.65 14.43
C ASP A 322 -18.76 1.00 13.01
N THR A 323 -17.80 1.38 12.16
CA THR A 323 -18.06 1.72 10.75
C THR A 323 -18.55 0.51 9.95
N LEU A 324 -17.96 -0.66 10.19
CA LEU A 324 -18.40 -1.92 9.57
C LEU A 324 -19.79 -2.33 10.04
N ALA A 325 -20.09 -2.13 11.33
CA ALA A 325 -21.41 -2.42 11.90
C ALA A 325 -22.52 -1.52 11.30
N ASP A 326 -22.30 -0.20 11.24
CA ASP A 326 -23.25 0.76 10.64
C ASP A 326 -23.50 0.46 9.15
N SER A 327 -22.46 0.05 8.42
CA SER A 327 -22.60 -0.36 7.01
C SER A 327 -23.54 -1.57 6.86
N GLY A 328 -23.46 -2.55 7.78
CA GLY A 328 -24.37 -3.69 7.81
C GLY A 328 -25.82 -3.34 8.16
N GLU A 329 -26.03 -2.43 9.11
CA GLU A 329 -27.37 -1.96 9.52
C GLU A 329 -28.05 -1.11 8.45
N ARG A 330 -27.30 -0.28 7.73
CA ARG A 330 -27.83 0.50 6.59
C ARG A 330 -28.25 -0.41 5.44
N LEU A 331 -27.46 -1.44 5.12
CA LEU A 331 -27.80 -2.43 4.09
C LEU A 331 -29.08 -3.20 4.43
N SER A 332 -29.24 -3.64 5.68
CA SER A 332 -30.46 -4.34 6.12
C SER A 332 -31.69 -3.42 6.08
N THR A 333 -31.54 -2.15 6.42
CA THR A 333 -32.63 -1.16 6.37
C THR A 333 -33.07 -0.84 4.94
N VAL A 334 -32.15 -0.78 3.97
CA VAL A 334 -32.47 -0.57 2.55
C VAL A 334 -33.18 -1.79 1.97
N LEU A 335 -32.69 -3.01 2.23
CA LEU A 335 -33.32 -4.25 1.77
C LEU A 335 -34.74 -4.44 2.34
N LEU A 336 -34.97 -4.05 3.61
CA LEU A 336 -36.29 -4.09 4.24
C LEU A 336 -37.28 -3.06 3.67
N LYS A 337 -36.78 -1.96 3.08
CA LYS A 337 -37.62 -0.97 2.39
C LYS A 337 -37.99 -1.42 0.98
N GLU A 338 -37.09 -2.10 0.26
CA GLU A 338 -37.39 -2.64 -1.07
C GLU A 338 -38.41 -3.80 -1.02
N VAL A 339 -38.35 -4.66 0.00
CA VAL A 339 -39.35 -5.74 0.19
C VAL A 339 -40.77 -5.22 0.51
N ARG A 340 -40.91 -3.95 0.95
CA ARG A 340 -42.21 -3.32 1.24
C ARG A 340 -42.83 -2.58 0.05
N ILE A 341 -42.16 -2.48 -1.09
CA ILE A 341 -42.66 -1.77 -2.28
C ILE A 341 -43.33 -2.75 -3.27
N ASP A 342 -43.14 -4.07 -3.11
CA ASP A 342 -43.76 -5.12 -3.93
C ASP A 342 -44.88 -5.89 -3.20
N CYS A 343 -45.75 -5.21 -2.45
CA CYS A 343 -47.01 -5.78 -1.91
C CYS A 343 -48.21 -4.86 -2.13
#